data_AF-A0A9E0N850-F1
#
_entry.id   AF-A0A9E0N850-F1
#
_cell.length_a   1.000
_cell.length_b   1.000
_cell.length_c   1.000
_cell.angle_alpha   90.00
_cell.angle_beta   90.00
_cell.angle_gamma   90.00
#
_symmetry.space_group_name_H-M   'P 1'
#
loop_
_entity.id
_entity.type
_entity.pdbx_description
1 polymer ?
#
loop_
_entity_poly.entity_id
_entity_poly.type
_entity_poly.pdbx_seq_one_letter_code
_entity_poly.pdbx_strand_id
1 'polypeptide(L)'
;QFYLLWPALVLLVAPRRIPTAAVAMLVLAPLLRALAWRWAPMADDVVMEAYPCVMDSIAAGCLLAWIRLRPGAPAAPPRWGWGVLALIGIAASQIQTDHVIIDYVVDPTVMNLCMAVLVDHLVSRPTGLATRILELRPLVWIGGLSYSLYLWQQPFLNHQTATTAAHWPLNLLLAVGCALGSYYLVEQPFLRLRARLRARA
;
A
#
# COMPACT_ATOMS: atom_id res chain seq x y z
N GLN A 1 12.82 6.99 6.90
CA GLN A 1 12.44 8.39 6.59
C GLN A 1 10.95 8.63 6.82
N PHE A 2 10.04 7.88 6.20
CA PHE A 2 8.58 8.01 6.39
C PHE A 2 8.09 7.93 7.85
N TYR A 3 8.52 6.89 8.59
CA TYR A 3 8.03 6.62 9.97
C TYR A 3 8.30 7.73 10.99
N LEU A 4 9.18 8.68 10.69
CA LEU A 4 9.47 9.83 11.54
C LEU A 4 8.83 11.11 10.98
N LEU A 5 8.95 11.33 9.68
CA LEU A 5 8.44 12.54 9.02
C LEU A 5 6.92 12.62 9.06
N TRP A 6 6.21 11.50 8.85
CA TRP A 6 4.75 11.53 8.77
C TRP A 6 4.05 11.73 10.11
N PRO A 7 4.42 11.03 11.22
CA PRO A 7 3.86 11.34 12.53
C PRO A 7 4.19 12.77 12.97
N ALA A 8 5.40 13.25 12.69
CA ALA A 8 5.75 14.65 12.94
C ALA A 8 4.85 15.60 12.13
N LEU A 9 4.61 15.31 10.85
CA LEU A 9 3.71 16.09 10.01
C LEU A 9 2.27 16.07 10.58
N VAL A 10 1.72 14.92 10.95
CA VAL A 10 0.36 14.83 11.52
C VAL A 10 0.25 15.53 12.89
N LEU A 11 1.30 15.47 13.71
CA LEU A 11 1.34 16.14 15.02
C LEU A 11 1.54 17.65 14.92
N LEU A 12 2.33 18.11 13.94
CA LEU A 12 2.67 19.52 13.73
C LEU A 12 1.66 20.24 12.83
N VAL A 13 1.00 19.52 11.93
CA VAL A 13 -0.02 20.05 11.03
C VAL A 13 -1.37 19.94 11.70
N ALA A 14 -1.98 21.09 12.00
CA ALA A 14 -3.33 21.14 12.51
C ALA A 14 -4.29 20.29 11.63
N PRO A 15 -5.28 19.57 12.20
CA PRO A 15 -6.19 18.70 11.44
C PRO A 15 -6.87 19.36 10.23
N ARG A 16 -7.01 20.69 10.28
CA ARG A 16 -7.56 21.52 9.19
C ARG A 16 -6.65 21.64 7.96
N ARG A 17 -5.35 21.40 8.11
CA ARG A 17 -4.32 21.51 7.06
C ARG A 17 -3.90 20.16 6.46
N ILE A 18 -4.34 19.05 7.06
CA ILE A 18 -4.14 17.68 6.52
C ILE A 18 -4.55 17.57 5.04
N PRO A 19 -5.75 18.03 4.60
CA PRO A 19 -6.12 17.89 3.19
C PRO A 19 -5.21 18.70 2.27
N THR A 20 -4.81 19.91 2.68
CA THR A 20 -3.89 20.74 1.90
C THR A 20 -2.52 20.05 1.74
N ALA A 21 -1.99 19.48 2.83
CA ALA A 21 -0.73 18.73 2.78
C ALA A 21 -0.83 17.48 1.91
N ALA A 22 -1.91 16.70 2.04
CA ALA A 22 -2.13 15.50 1.24
C ALA A 22 -2.27 15.82 -0.26
N VAL A 23 -3.05 16.86 -0.61
CA VAL A 23 -3.17 17.33 -1.99
C VAL A 23 -1.83 17.84 -2.53
N ALA A 24 -1.08 18.59 -1.72
CA ALA A 24 0.27 19.03 -2.11
C ALA A 24 1.19 17.85 -2.41
N MET A 25 1.15 16.78 -1.61
CA MET A 25 1.95 15.56 -1.84
C MET A 25 1.49 14.77 -3.07
N LEU A 26 0.18 14.67 -3.31
CA LEU A 26 -0.39 14.06 -4.52
C LEU A 26 0.04 14.77 -5.81
N VAL A 27 0.22 16.09 -5.76
CA VAL A 27 0.71 16.88 -6.88
C VAL A 27 2.24 16.85 -6.96
N LEU A 28 2.93 16.91 -5.82
CA LEU A 28 4.38 17.00 -5.78
C LEU A 28 5.06 15.68 -6.20
N ALA A 29 4.52 14.52 -5.83
CA ALA A 29 5.09 13.23 -6.20
C ALA A 29 5.26 13.05 -7.74
N PRO A 30 4.23 13.21 -8.58
CA PRO A 30 4.41 13.09 -10.03
C PRO A 30 5.32 14.20 -10.59
N LEU A 31 5.32 15.42 -10.04
CA LEU A 31 6.26 16.46 -10.46
C LEU A 31 7.72 16.07 -10.18
N LEU A 32 7.97 15.46 -9.02
CA LEU A 32 9.29 14.95 -8.66
C LEU A 32 9.71 13.76 -9.52
N ARG A 33 8.78 12.85 -9.86
CA ARG A 33 9.04 11.77 -10.82
C ARG A 33 9.37 12.33 -12.21
N ALA A 34 8.62 13.32 -12.70
CA ALA A 34 8.88 13.96 -13.99
C ALA A 34 10.23 14.68 -14.02
N LEU A 35 10.59 15.35 -12.93
CA LEU A 35 11.89 15.98 -12.76
C LEU A 35 12.99 14.91 -12.73
N ALA A 36 12.84 13.87 -11.93
CA ALA A 36 13.82 12.81 -11.82
C ALA A 36 14.03 12.10 -13.16
N TRP A 37 12.96 11.80 -13.89
CA TRP A 37 13.06 11.25 -15.25
C TRP A 37 13.83 12.17 -16.21
N ARG A 38 13.64 13.50 -16.11
CA ARG A 38 14.36 14.47 -16.95
C ARG A 38 15.86 14.51 -16.67
N TRP A 39 16.28 14.35 -15.42
CA TRP A 39 17.67 14.57 -15.00
C TRP A 39 18.47 13.29 -14.72
N ALA A 40 17.80 12.17 -14.47
CA ALA A 40 18.41 10.89 -14.13
C ALA A 40 17.59 9.68 -14.66
N PRO A 41 17.36 9.57 -15.98
CA PRO A 41 16.54 8.50 -16.57
C PRO A 41 17.15 7.09 -16.46
N MET A 42 18.38 6.94 -15.96
CA MET A 42 19.01 5.63 -15.70
C MET A 42 18.96 5.23 -14.21
N ALA A 43 18.33 6.04 -13.36
CA ALA A 43 18.20 5.80 -11.92
C ALA A 43 16.77 5.40 -11.52
N ASP A 44 16.00 4.83 -12.46
CA ASP A 44 14.55 4.60 -12.32
C ASP A 44 14.18 3.84 -11.04
N ASP A 45 14.90 2.77 -10.71
CA ASP A 45 14.67 1.97 -9.49
C ASP A 45 14.86 2.79 -8.21
N VAL A 46 15.95 3.57 -8.14
CA VAL A 46 16.29 4.37 -6.97
C VAL A 46 15.30 5.51 -6.78
N VAL A 47 14.84 6.11 -7.88
CA VAL A 47 13.88 7.21 -7.86
C VAL A 47 12.49 6.69 -7.49
N MET A 48 12.08 5.51 -7.96
CA MET A 48 10.78 4.92 -7.58
C MET A 48 10.75 4.40 -6.15
N GLU A 49 11.90 4.15 -5.53
CA GLU A 49 12.01 3.83 -4.11
C GLU A 49 12.18 5.06 -3.21
N ALA A 50 12.53 6.22 -3.80
CA ALA A 50 12.75 7.44 -3.06
C ALA A 50 11.43 7.98 -2.50
N TYR A 51 11.37 8.18 -1.18
CA TYR A 51 10.17 8.66 -0.48
C TYR A 51 9.44 9.83 -1.17
N PRO A 52 10.13 10.90 -1.64
CA PRO A 52 9.45 12.01 -2.30
C PRO A 52 8.71 11.62 -3.59
N CYS A 53 9.13 10.54 -4.26
CA CYS A 53 8.53 10.04 -5.47
C CYS A 53 7.45 8.99 -5.21
N VAL A 54 7.17 8.58 -3.97
CA VAL A 54 6.11 7.60 -3.65
C VAL A 54 5.17 8.06 -2.54
N MET A 55 5.33 9.31 -2.10
CA MET A 55 4.54 9.89 -1.00
C MET A 55 3.05 10.06 -1.32
N ASP A 56 2.68 10.05 -2.61
CA ASP A 56 1.29 10.07 -3.10
C ASP A 56 0.47 8.84 -2.67
N SER A 57 1.09 7.68 -2.53
CA SER A 57 0.44 6.45 -2.05
C SER A 57 -0.20 6.64 -0.67
N ILE A 58 0.57 7.23 0.25
CA ILE A 58 0.13 7.52 1.62
C ILE A 58 -0.80 8.73 1.62
N ALA A 59 -0.47 9.77 0.85
CA ALA A 59 -1.30 10.97 0.76
C ALA A 59 -2.73 10.67 0.27
N ALA A 60 -2.90 9.75 -0.69
CA ALA A 60 -4.20 9.27 -1.15
C ALA A 60 -5.01 8.64 0.01
N GLY A 61 -4.40 7.75 0.78
CA GLY A 61 -5.03 7.13 1.95
C GLY A 61 -5.38 8.13 3.05
N CYS A 62 -4.50 9.11 3.31
CA CYS A 62 -4.73 10.13 4.32
C CYS A 62 -5.82 11.12 3.93
N LEU A 63 -5.88 11.51 2.65
CA LEU A 63 -6.97 12.33 2.13
C LEU A 63 -8.31 11.60 2.24
N LEU A 64 -8.35 10.32 1.87
CA LEU A 64 -9.54 9.48 2.04
C LEU A 64 -10.00 9.42 3.50
N ALA A 65 -9.07 9.11 4.42
CA ALA A 65 -9.37 9.04 5.85
C ALA A 65 -9.93 10.37 6.36
N TRP A 66 -9.36 11.50 5.96
CA TRP A 66 -9.86 12.83 6.32
C TRP A 66 -11.28 13.10 5.78
N ILE A 67 -11.57 12.71 4.53
CA ILE A 67 -12.90 12.86 3.92
C ILE A 67 -13.96 12.06 4.69
N ARG A 68 -13.61 10.85 5.16
CA ARG A 68 -14.55 9.93 5.83
C ARG A 68 -14.68 10.13 7.33
N LEU A 69 -13.65 10.63 8.01
CA LEU A 69 -13.64 10.78 9.46
C LEU A 69 -14.06 12.18 9.95
N ARG A 70 -14.22 13.16 9.04
CA ARG A 70 -14.65 14.51 9.41
C ARG A 70 -16.15 14.58 9.78
N PRO A 71 -16.56 15.47 10.69
CA PRO A 71 -17.97 15.74 10.95
C PRO A 71 -18.71 16.13 9.65
N GLY A 72 -19.87 15.53 9.40
CA GLY A 72 -20.61 15.74 8.15
C GLY A 72 -19.96 15.11 6.92
N ALA A 73 -19.15 14.06 7.11
CA ALA A 73 -18.58 13.28 6.01
C ALA A 73 -19.70 12.87 5.02
N PRO A 74 -19.44 12.97 3.71
CA PRO A 74 -20.42 12.52 2.72
C PRO A 74 -20.68 11.02 2.92
N ALA A 75 -21.92 10.59 2.65
CA ALA A 75 -22.22 9.17 2.56
C ALA A 75 -21.34 8.54 1.47
N ALA A 76 -21.06 7.26 1.61
CA ALA A 76 -20.37 6.53 0.56
C ALA A 76 -21.20 6.53 -0.73
N PRO A 77 -20.57 6.64 -1.91
CA PRO A 77 -21.32 6.67 -3.15
C PRO A 77 -22.14 5.36 -3.26
N PRO A 78 -23.45 5.47 -3.53
CA PRO A 78 -24.37 4.33 -3.48
C PRO A 78 -24.20 3.38 -4.68
N ARG A 79 -23.32 3.69 -5.63
CA ARG A 79 -23.15 2.92 -6.88
C ARG A 79 -21.94 1.99 -6.84
N TRP A 80 -22.17 0.71 -7.14
CA TRP A 80 -21.14 -0.31 -7.37
C TRP A 80 -20.14 0.08 -8.47
N GLY A 81 -20.57 0.95 -9.40
CA GLY A 81 -19.75 1.45 -10.49
C GLY A 81 -18.42 2.07 -10.05
N TRP A 82 -18.32 2.70 -8.86
CA TRP A 82 -17.04 3.26 -8.40
C TRP A 82 -16.00 2.20 -8.05
N GLY A 83 -16.41 1.10 -7.42
CA GLY A 83 -15.51 -0.03 -7.14
C GLY A 83 -15.05 -0.71 -8.43
N VAL A 84 -15.96 -0.85 -9.40
CA VAL A 84 -15.61 -1.42 -10.72
C VAL A 84 -14.70 -0.49 -11.52
N LEU A 85 -14.96 0.82 -11.54
CA LEU A 85 -14.08 1.80 -12.16
C LEU A 85 -12.68 1.80 -11.53
N ALA A 86 -12.59 1.67 -10.20
CA ALA A 86 -11.31 1.52 -9.51
C ALA A 86 -10.57 0.24 -9.93
N LEU A 87 -11.27 -0.89 -10.03
CA LEU A 87 -10.68 -2.15 -10.51
C LEU A 87 -10.23 -2.07 -11.97
N ILE A 88 -11.02 -1.42 -12.83
CA ILE A 88 -10.63 -1.18 -14.23
C ILE A 88 -9.39 -0.30 -14.29
N GLY A 89 -9.33 0.76 -13.48
CA GLY A 89 -8.14 1.62 -13.40
C GLY A 89 -6.90 0.84 -12.95
N ILE A 90 -7.01 0.03 -11.90
CA ILE A 90 -5.91 -0.83 -11.42
C ILE A 90 -5.48 -1.82 -12.51
N ALA A 91 -6.43 -2.45 -13.19
CA ALA A 91 -6.14 -3.40 -14.27
C ALA A 91 -5.49 -2.71 -15.48
N ALA A 92 -5.94 -1.50 -15.82
CA ALA A 92 -5.35 -0.69 -16.88
C ALA A 92 -3.91 -0.28 -16.55
N SER A 93 -3.61 0.03 -15.28
CA SER A 93 -2.25 0.30 -14.80
C SER A 93 -1.30 -0.93 -14.89
N GLN A 94 -1.82 -2.13 -15.15
CA GLN A 94 -0.96 -3.30 -15.41
C GLN A 94 -0.53 -3.41 -16.88
N ILE A 95 -1.12 -2.58 -17.76
CA ILE A 95 -0.81 -2.57 -19.19
C ILE A 95 0.30 -1.54 -19.41
N GLN A 96 1.51 -2.02 -19.69
CA GLN A 96 2.61 -1.15 -20.09
C GLN A 96 2.25 -0.40 -21.37
N THR A 97 2.56 0.90 -21.39
CA THR A 97 2.35 1.74 -22.56
C THR A 97 3.69 2.02 -23.24
N ASP A 98 3.65 2.36 -24.52
CA ASP A 98 4.86 2.83 -25.23
C ASP A 98 5.33 4.21 -24.74
N HIS A 99 4.61 4.83 -23.79
CA HIS A 99 4.85 6.17 -23.29
C HIS A 99 5.40 6.15 -21.86
N VAL A 100 6.73 6.13 -21.73
CA VAL A 100 7.45 6.13 -20.44
C VAL A 100 6.96 7.21 -19.47
N ILE A 101 6.58 8.39 -19.95
CA ILE A 101 6.06 9.46 -19.09
C ILE A 101 4.74 9.04 -18.42
N ILE A 102 3.84 8.34 -19.14
CA ILE A 102 2.57 7.88 -18.57
C ILE A 102 2.86 6.86 -17.48
N ASP A 103 3.62 5.83 -17.81
CA ASP A 103 3.93 4.70 -16.91
C ASP A 103 4.71 5.13 -15.68
N TYR A 104 5.62 6.10 -15.82
CA TYR A 104 6.50 6.53 -14.73
C TYR A 104 5.92 7.67 -13.90
N VAL A 105 5.28 8.65 -14.52
CA VAL A 105 4.87 9.88 -13.84
C VAL A 105 3.43 9.80 -13.35
N VAL A 106 2.53 9.40 -14.26
CA VAL A 106 1.08 9.55 -14.07
C VAL A 106 0.49 8.29 -13.45
N ASP A 107 0.81 7.13 -14.02
CA ASP A 107 0.19 5.86 -13.67
C ASP A 107 0.30 5.51 -12.18
N PRO A 108 1.45 5.67 -11.49
CA PRO A 108 1.54 5.34 -10.06
C PRO A 108 0.56 6.17 -9.22
N THR A 109 0.37 7.45 -9.57
CA THR A 109 -0.58 8.34 -8.88
C THR A 109 -2.02 7.90 -9.12
N VAL A 110 -2.34 7.53 -10.36
CA VAL A 110 -3.67 7.02 -10.75
C VAL A 110 -3.96 5.71 -10.03
N MET A 111 -3.02 4.77 -10.02
CA MET A 111 -3.12 3.50 -9.32
C MET A 111 -3.37 3.72 -7.82
N ASN A 112 -2.61 4.62 -7.18
CA ASN A 112 -2.78 4.96 -5.76
C ASN A 112 -4.17 5.53 -5.46
N LEU A 113 -4.71 6.39 -6.34
CA LEU A 113 -6.07 6.93 -6.21
C LEU A 113 -7.13 5.84 -6.42
N CYS A 114 -6.96 4.97 -7.41
CA CYS A 114 -7.86 3.83 -7.64
C CYS A 114 -7.85 2.87 -6.44
N MET A 115 -6.69 2.58 -5.85
CA MET A 115 -6.59 1.80 -4.61
C MET A 115 -7.35 2.46 -3.47
N ALA A 116 -7.22 3.79 -3.28
CA ALA A 116 -7.97 4.52 -2.27
C ALA A 116 -9.49 4.41 -2.49
N VAL A 117 -9.97 4.56 -3.73
CA VAL A 117 -11.39 4.38 -4.06
C VAL A 117 -11.86 2.95 -3.82
N LEU A 118 -11.04 1.94 -4.13
CA LEU A 118 -11.37 0.54 -3.89
C LEU A 118 -11.50 0.24 -2.40
N VAL A 119 -10.55 0.72 -1.59
CA VAL A 119 -10.59 0.59 -0.12
C VAL A 119 -11.83 1.27 0.44
N ASP A 120 -12.12 2.50 -0.01
CA ASP A 120 -13.33 3.23 0.39
C ASP A 120 -14.61 2.46 0.06
N HIS A 121 -14.68 1.87 -1.14
CA HIS A 121 -15.80 1.08 -1.59
C HIS A 121 -16.04 -0.16 -0.72
N LEU A 122 -14.98 -0.89 -0.39
CA LEU A 122 -15.05 -2.11 0.42
C LEU A 122 -15.45 -1.82 1.87
N VAL A 123 -14.82 -0.82 2.49
CA VAL A 123 -15.09 -0.43 3.89
C VAL A 123 -16.50 0.13 4.05
N SER A 124 -17.00 0.86 3.06
CA SER A 124 -18.34 1.45 3.10
C SER A 124 -19.47 0.44 2.86
N ARG A 125 -19.13 -0.79 2.47
CA ARG A 125 -20.10 -1.84 2.09
C ARG A 125 -19.77 -3.18 2.74
N PRO A 126 -19.90 -3.29 4.07
CA PRO A 126 -19.57 -4.53 4.79
C PRO A 126 -20.42 -5.72 4.31
N THR A 127 -21.61 -5.49 3.76
CA THR A 127 -22.51 -6.57 3.31
C THR A 127 -22.33 -6.96 1.83
N GLY A 128 -21.43 -6.31 1.09
CA GLY A 128 -21.19 -6.59 -0.33
C GLY A 128 -20.53 -7.94 -0.59
N LEU A 129 -20.75 -8.55 -1.76
CA LEU A 129 -20.15 -9.83 -2.14
C LEU A 129 -18.62 -9.78 -2.09
N ALA A 130 -18.01 -8.74 -2.65
CA ALA A 130 -16.55 -8.56 -2.64
C ALA A 130 -15.99 -8.50 -1.21
N THR A 131 -16.64 -7.75 -0.32
CA THR A 131 -16.24 -7.66 1.09
C THR A 131 -16.37 -9.01 1.79
N ARG A 132 -17.49 -9.73 1.58
CA ARG A 132 -17.68 -11.08 2.13
C ARG A 132 -16.61 -12.08 1.67
N ILE A 133 -16.19 -11.99 0.40
CA ILE A 133 -15.10 -12.82 -0.13
C ILE A 133 -13.81 -12.46 0.60
N LEU A 134 -13.46 -11.18 0.71
CA LEU A 134 -12.23 -10.74 1.39
C LEU A 134 -12.22 -11.06 2.90
N GLU A 135 -13.40 -11.14 3.53
CA GLU A 135 -13.59 -11.53 4.93
C GLU A 135 -13.59 -13.06 5.15
N LEU A 136 -13.43 -13.87 4.10
CA LEU A 136 -13.27 -15.31 4.27
C LEU A 136 -12.08 -15.60 5.18
N ARG A 137 -12.29 -16.49 6.16
CA ARG A 137 -11.26 -16.92 7.13
C ARG A 137 -9.87 -17.19 6.52
N PRO A 138 -9.72 -17.93 5.41
CA PRO A 138 -8.40 -18.14 4.80
C PRO A 138 -7.75 -16.84 4.31
N LEU A 139 -8.51 -15.91 3.73
CA LEU A 139 -7.98 -14.64 3.23
C LEU A 139 -7.59 -13.71 4.38
N VAL A 140 -8.40 -13.64 5.43
CA VAL A 140 -8.05 -12.91 6.67
C VAL A 140 -6.80 -13.50 7.32
N TRP A 141 -6.67 -14.82 7.35
CA TRP A 141 -5.50 -15.50 7.89
C TRP A 141 -4.23 -15.20 7.07
N ILE A 142 -4.30 -15.25 5.73
CA ILE A 142 -3.21 -14.83 4.84
C ILE A 142 -2.87 -13.35 5.06
N GLY A 143 -3.87 -12.48 5.21
CA GLY A 143 -3.68 -11.07 5.54
C GLY A 143 -2.92 -10.87 6.85
N GLY A 144 -3.19 -11.69 7.86
CA GLY A 144 -2.42 -11.70 9.11
C GLY A 144 -0.96 -12.15 8.93
N LEU A 145 -0.68 -13.02 7.96
CA LEU A 145 0.67 -13.46 7.60
C LEU A 145 1.41 -12.50 6.67
N SER A 146 0.75 -11.46 6.15
CA SER A 146 1.27 -10.61 5.07
C SER A 146 2.65 -10.01 5.36
N TYR A 147 2.90 -9.58 6.60
CA TYR A 147 4.19 -9.03 6.99
C TYR A 147 5.31 -10.08 6.94
N SER A 148 5.09 -11.23 7.56
CA SER A 148 6.03 -12.35 7.53
C SER A 148 6.25 -12.86 6.10
N LEU A 149 5.19 -12.98 5.30
CA LEU A 149 5.28 -13.36 3.88
C LEU A 149 6.10 -12.35 3.08
N TYR A 150 5.88 -11.05 3.28
CA TYR A 150 6.62 -9.98 2.60
C TYR A 150 8.13 -10.03 2.89
N LEU A 151 8.51 -10.41 4.11
CA LEU A 151 9.91 -10.52 4.49
C LEU A 151 10.57 -11.76 3.86
N TRP A 152 9.91 -12.91 3.95
CA TRP A 152 10.48 -14.18 3.49
C TRP A 152 10.33 -14.42 1.99
N GLN A 153 9.47 -13.69 1.28
CA GLN A 153 9.45 -13.76 -0.19
C GLN A 153 10.74 -13.20 -0.81
N GLN A 154 11.37 -12.19 -0.20
CA GLN A 154 12.58 -11.54 -0.74
C GLN A 154 13.76 -12.52 -0.97
N PRO A 155 14.16 -13.37 -0.01
CA PRO A 155 15.28 -14.29 -0.21
C PRO A 155 14.99 -15.47 -1.16
N PHE A 156 13.72 -15.85 -1.36
CA PHE A 156 13.37 -17.08 -2.10
C PHE A 156 12.71 -16.83 -3.46
N LEU A 157 11.97 -15.72 -3.63
CA LEU A 157 11.30 -15.38 -4.90
C LEU A 157 12.06 -14.33 -5.72
N ASN A 158 13.20 -13.84 -5.23
CA ASN A 158 14.05 -12.97 -6.05
C ASN A 158 14.80 -13.81 -7.09
N HIS A 159 14.51 -13.53 -8.37
CA HIS A 159 15.06 -14.25 -9.53
C HIS A 159 16.57 -13.97 -9.73
N GLN A 160 17.10 -12.93 -9.08
CA GLN A 160 18.53 -12.60 -9.13
C GLN A 160 19.38 -13.51 -8.23
N THR A 161 18.76 -14.24 -7.30
CA THR A 161 19.43 -15.19 -6.40
C THR A 161 19.51 -16.56 -7.05
N ALA A 162 20.66 -16.90 -7.66
CA ALA A 162 20.94 -18.19 -8.31
C ALA A 162 21.21 -19.33 -7.29
N THR A 163 20.34 -19.49 -6.29
CA THR A 163 20.40 -20.63 -5.36
C THR A 163 19.34 -21.67 -5.70
N THR A 164 19.63 -22.95 -5.46
CA THR A 164 18.65 -24.04 -5.66
C THR A 164 17.37 -23.86 -4.82
N ALA A 165 17.46 -23.10 -3.72
CA ALA A 165 16.32 -22.70 -2.89
C ALA A 165 15.38 -21.69 -3.57
N ALA A 166 15.82 -20.99 -4.62
CA ALA A 166 15.01 -20.01 -5.37
C ALA A 166 14.23 -20.62 -6.54
N HIS A 167 14.36 -21.93 -6.78
CA HIS A 167 13.65 -22.62 -7.87
C HIS A 167 12.27 -23.13 -7.44
N TRP A 168 11.32 -23.06 -8.36
CA TRP A 168 9.99 -23.65 -8.17
C TRP A 168 10.07 -25.18 -8.08
N PRO A 169 9.29 -25.84 -7.20
CA PRO A 169 8.33 -25.28 -6.22
C PRO A 169 8.95 -24.99 -4.84
N LEU A 170 10.24 -25.29 -4.65
CA LEU A 170 10.92 -25.22 -3.37
C LEU A 170 10.94 -23.79 -2.80
N ASN A 171 11.10 -22.78 -3.66
CA ASN A 171 11.06 -21.37 -3.28
C ASN A 171 9.78 -20.98 -2.53
N LEU A 172 8.62 -21.40 -3.03
CA LEU A 172 7.32 -21.08 -2.43
C LEU A 172 7.16 -21.81 -1.10
N LEU A 173 7.57 -23.09 -1.05
CA LEU A 173 7.53 -23.88 0.19
C LEU A 173 8.42 -23.29 1.27
N LEU A 174 9.63 -22.84 0.91
CA LEU A 174 10.55 -22.19 1.84
C LEU A 174 10.05 -20.81 2.28
N ALA A 175 9.54 -19.99 1.34
CA ALA A 175 8.98 -18.68 1.67
C ALA A 175 7.80 -18.79 2.63
N VAL A 176 6.83 -19.66 2.32
CA VAL A 176 5.65 -19.87 3.18
C VAL A 176 6.05 -20.56 4.49
N GLY A 177 6.94 -21.55 4.46
CA GLY A 177 7.41 -22.26 5.65
C GLY A 177 8.14 -21.33 6.62
N CYS A 178 9.07 -20.52 6.13
CA CYS A 178 9.77 -19.53 6.94
C CYS A 178 8.84 -18.41 7.41
N ALA A 179 7.89 -17.97 6.59
CA ALA A 179 6.88 -16.99 7.01
C ALA A 179 5.99 -17.53 8.13
N LEU A 180 5.52 -18.77 8.05
CA LEU A 180 4.74 -19.41 9.11
C LEU A 180 5.58 -19.56 10.39
N GLY A 181 6.82 -20.05 10.27
CA GLY A 181 7.74 -20.16 11.39
C GLY A 181 7.97 -18.82 12.08
N SER A 182 8.28 -17.78 11.30
CA SER A 182 8.49 -16.42 11.80
C SER A 182 7.24 -15.84 12.46
N TYR A 183 6.06 -16.04 11.86
CA TYR A 183 4.81 -15.55 12.40
C TYR A 183 4.46 -16.19 13.75
N TYR A 184 4.53 -17.52 13.85
CA TYR A 184 4.12 -18.22 15.06
C TYR A 184 5.19 -18.23 16.17
N LEU A 185 6.47 -18.23 15.80
CA LEU A 185 7.58 -18.32 16.77
C LEU A 185 8.14 -16.96 17.18
N VAL A 186 7.98 -15.92 16.36
CA VAL A 186 8.53 -14.59 16.63
C VAL A 186 7.42 -13.55 16.72
N GLU A 187 6.64 -13.37 15.66
CA GLU A 187 5.68 -12.27 15.60
C GLU A 187 4.59 -12.38 16.69
N GLN A 188 3.90 -13.52 16.79
CA GLN A 188 2.85 -13.71 17.77
C GLN A 188 3.33 -13.62 19.23
N PRO A 189 4.44 -14.23 19.65
CA PRO A 189 4.96 -14.08 21.01
C PRO A 189 5.26 -12.63 21.37
N PHE A 190 5.90 -11.87 20.46
CA PHE A 190 6.23 -10.47 20.70
C PHE A 190 4.98 -9.58 20.75
N LEU A 191 3.97 -9.83 19.91
CA LEU A 191 2.69 -9.14 19.97
C LEU A 191 1.97 -9.39 21.30
N ARG A 192 1.96 -10.64 21.78
CA ARG A 192 1.40 -11.01 23.09
C ARG A 192 2.16 -10.36 24.24
N LEU A 193 3.49 -10.31 24.16
CA LEU A 193 4.32 -9.63 25.16
C LEU A 193 4.01 -8.14 25.22
N ARG A 194 3.93 -7.47 24.07
CA ARG A 194 3.54 -6.05 23.96
C ARG A 194 2.16 -5.78 24.56
N ALA A 195 1.18 -6.64 24.29
CA ALA A 195 -0.17 -6.51 24.86
C ALA A 195 -0.15 -6.59 26.40
N ARG A 196 0.64 -7.52 26.97
CA ARG A 196 0.81 -7.66 28.43
C ARG A 196 1.50 -6.46 29.06
N LEU A 197 2.51 -5.89 28.39
CA LEU A 197 3.21 -4.70 28.89
C LEU A 197 2.30 -3.46 28.88
N ARG A 198 1.48 -3.28 27.84
CA ARG A 198 0.49 -2.18 27.79
C ARG A 198 -0.61 -2.31 28.83
N ALA A 199 -1.06 -3.51 29.15
CA ALA A 199 -2.08 -3.72 30.18
C ALA A 199 -1.58 -3.44 31.61
N ARG A 200 -0.26 -3.29 31.80
CA ARG A 200 0.37 -2.98 33.10
C ARG A 200 0.77 -1.52 33.27
N ALA A 201 0.68 -0.71 32.21
CA ALA A 201 0.98 0.72 32.20
C ALA A 201 -0.31 1.53 32.27
#